data_AF-A0A9Q4KR00-F1
#
_entry.id   AF-A0A9Q4KR00-F1
#
_cell.length_a   1.000
_cell.length_b   1.000
_cell.length_c   1.000
_cell.angle_alpha   90.00
_cell.angle_beta   90.00
_cell.angle_gamma   90.00
#
_symmetry.space_group_name_H-M   'P 1'
#
loop_
_entity.id
_entity.type
_entity.pdbx_description
1 polymer ?
#
loop_
_entity_poly.entity_id
_entity_poly.type
_entity_poly.pdbx_seq_one_letter_code
_entity_poly.pdbx_strand_id
1 'polypeptide(L)'
;MSRESEANKVLDTIENYLNRYENFNDLQNMAGAGMSLAEAADDLNNMKVAKFGGIMSLGASVVIDVAKEDSWDKIAVGLLGDGAQFLLMKGLSAFSFGGTLLLDAGLYATGNNFGNILKGWFYGDDKLTKNNINFTANNGVLRAIMPDGTVYARPLSKNLLIKKNYNKNEFELSGSNKHDVLFGGNGNDTFNGGYGKDILIGGKGYDEYYTDDGDIIKDTDHKGSVYFSGGKLTGGKYDKSKKAYIGNNGEIYKLSGSTLKVYKGSSSITIENYSKSKNSLGITLLDQGEISITISDNEKAEGNNGEQSMNFDIKVNGEIPKGEYAIININGEEYLIGNPSTENIKKDNLNISKYKRTLTYTHKWQGNEKKEEDKKFIISGSVVKSSDGLKVKEIISGNGTIIDDDKDDSNDPENENSPIIIDLNKNGITSTKLNNTTYFDHDNNNFKEATSWIDKGDAF
;
A
#
# COMPACT_ATOMS: atom_id res chain seq x y z
N MET A 1 -18.70 15.72 16.75
CA MET A 1 -18.25 15.17 15.46
C MET A 1 -17.24 14.07 15.78
N SER A 2 -17.28 12.90 15.13
CA SER A 2 -16.23 11.89 15.35
C SER A 2 -14.91 12.37 14.71
N ARG A 3 -13.76 11.89 15.21
CA ARG A 3 -12.43 12.18 14.63
C ARG A 3 -12.37 11.83 13.13
N GLU A 4 -12.99 10.72 12.75
CA GLU A 4 -13.13 10.30 11.36
C GLU A 4 -13.93 11.30 10.50
N SER A 5 -15.05 11.80 11.01
CA SER A 5 -15.87 12.79 10.30
C SER A 5 -15.16 14.15 10.18
N GLU A 6 -14.37 14.53 11.18
CA GLU A 6 -13.54 15.73 11.13
C GLU A 6 -12.41 15.58 10.10
N ALA A 7 -11.70 14.45 10.12
CA ALA A 7 -10.62 14.16 9.19
C ALA A 7 -11.11 14.18 7.74
N ASN A 8 -12.23 13.51 7.43
CA ASN A 8 -12.84 13.56 6.10
C ASN A 8 -13.17 14.98 5.67
N LYS A 9 -13.78 15.79 6.55
CA LYS A 9 -14.13 17.18 6.24
C LYS A 9 -12.90 18.02 5.91
N VAL A 10 -11.80 17.86 6.66
CA VAL A 10 -10.53 18.57 6.42
C VAL A 10 -9.93 18.14 5.09
N LEU A 11 -9.82 16.82 4.85
CA LEU A 11 -9.24 16.26 3.64
C LEU A 11 -10.06 16.62 2.39
N ASP A 12 -11.39 16.53 2.45
CA ASP A 12 -12.29 16.96 1.37
C ASP A 12 -12.12 18.44 1.04
N THR A 13 -11.97 19.28 2.07
CA THR A 13 -11.74 20.71 1.88
C THR A 13 -10.45 20.91 1.08
N ILE A 14 -9.34 20.31 1.51
CA ILE A 14 -8.03 20.43 0.85
C ILE A 14 -8.06 19.84 -0.57
N GLU A 15 -8.70 18.69 -0.76
CA GLU A 15 -8.77 18.05 -2.07
C GLU A 15 -9.62 18.85 -3.08
N ASN A 16 -10.71 19.48 -2.62
CA ASN A 16 -11.47 20.41 -3.44
C ASN A 16 -10.65 21.67 -3.83
N TYR A 17 -9.68 22.08 -3.00
CA TYR A 17 -8.71 23.12 -3.37
C TYR A 17 -7.76 22.63 -4.46
N LEU A 18 -7.18 21.44 -4.30
CA LEU A 18 -6.26 20.85 -5.28
C LEU A 18 -6.94 20.68 -6.65
N ASN A 19 -8.16 20.14 -6.69
CA ASN A 19 -8.91 19.96 -7.94
C ASN A 19 -9.19 21.28 -8.67
N ARG A 20 -9.52 22.35 -7.95
CA ARG A 20 -9.73 23.68 -8.55
C ARG A 20 -8.44 24.25 -9.16
N TYR A 21 -7.32 24.05 -8.48
CA TYR A 21 -6.02 24.51 -8.95
C TYR A 21 -5.55 23.79 -10.22
N GLU A 22 -5.65 22.45 -10.26
CA GLU A 22 -5.26 21.68 -11.45
C GLU A 22 -6.09 22.08 -12.68
N ASN A 23 -7.40 22.27 -12.52
CA ASN A 23 -8.24 22.72 -13.63
C ASN A 23 -7.86 24.14 -14.12
N PHE A 24 -7.32 25.00 -13.24
CA PHE A 24 -6.82 26.32 -13.63
C PHE A 24 -5.51 26.23 -14.42
N ASN A 25 -4.60 25.32 -14.04
CA ASN A 25 -3.38 25.06 -14.81
C ASN A 25 -3.69 24.45 -16.18
N ASP A 26 -4.65 23.52 -16.26
CA ASP A 26 -5.12 22.95 -17.52
C ASP A 26 -5.59 24.07 -18.46
N LEU A 27 -6.40 25.01 -17.95
CA LEU A 27 -6.82 26.21 -18.70
C LEU A 27 -5.66 27.10 -19.14
N GLN A 28 -4.65 27.33 -18.28
CA GLN A 28 -3.46 28.11 -18.65
C GLN A 28 -2.66 27.43 -19.76
N ASN A 29 -2.48 26.11 -19.67
CA ASN A 29 -1.76 25.31 -20.66
C ASN A 29 -2.53 25.27 -22.00
N MET A 30 -3.86 25.18 -21.96
CA MET A 30 -4.72 25.22 -23.15
C MET A 30 -4.74 26.62 -23.80
N ALA A 31 -4.78 27.69 -23.00
CA ALA A 31 -4.66 29.07 -23.50
C ALA A 31 -3.28 29.34 -24.14
N GLY A 32 -2.21 28.75 -23.60
CA GLY A 32 -0.87 28.79 -24.21
C GLY A 32 -0.75 27.99 -25.51
N ALA A 33 -1.60 26.99 -25.72
CA ALA A 33 -1.63 26.14 -26.92
C ALA A 33 -2.50 26.69 -28.07
N GLY A 34 -3.00 27.92 -27.98
CA GLY A 34 -3.74 28.57 -29.06
C GLY A 34 -5.24 28.21 -29.14
N MET A 35 -5.88 27.96 -28.00
CA MET A 35 -7.32 27.67 -27.91
C MET A 35 -8.19 28.80 -28.50
N SER A 36 -9.26 28.42 -29.22
CA SER A 36 -10.19 29.41 -29.79
C SER A 36 -11.08 30.04 -28.71
N LEU A 37 -11.52 31.29 -28.94
CA LEU A 37 -12.39 32.01 -28.00
C LEU A 37 -13.69 31.27 -27.65
N ALA A 38 -14.19 30.41 -28.54
CA ALA A 38 -15.42 29.64 -28.35
C ALA A 38 -15.21 28.47 -27.39
N GLU A 39 -14.08 27.78 -27.49
CA GLU A 39 -13.70 26.65 -26.62
C GLU A 39 -13.42 27.13 -25.20
N ALA A 40 -12.75 28.28 -25.06
CA ALA A 40 -12.50 28.92 -23.77
C ALA A 40 -13.79 29.27 -23.01
N ALA A 41 -14.82 29.73 -23.73
CA ALA A 41 -16.08 30.17 -23.15
C ALA A 41 -16.99 29.01 -22.71
N ASP A 42 -17.00 27.91 -23.47
CA ASP A 42 -17.77 26.71 -23.12
C ASP A 42 -17.19 26.00 -21.89
N ASP A 43 -15.85 25.90 -21.79
CA ASP A 43 -15.19 25.31 -20.62
C ASP A 43 -15.35 26.17 -19.36
N LEU A 44 -15.34 27.50 -19.51
CA LEU A 44 -15.59 28.44 -18.40
C LEU A 44 -17.05 28.38 -17.90
N ASN A 45 -18.02 28.13 -18.80
CA ASN A 45 -19.43 27.94 -18.45
C ASN A 45 -19.70 26.58 -17.77
N ASN A 46 -18.91 25.55 -18.10
CA ASN A 46 -19.01 24.21 -17.52
C ASN A 46 -18.35 24.10 -16.14
N MET A 47 -17.41 24.99 -15.81
CA MET A 47 -17.05 25.24 -14.43
C MET A 47 -18.24 25.88 -13.73
N LYS A 48 -18.78 25.26 -12.66
CA LYS A 48 -19.82 25.85 -11.79
C LYS A 48 -19.28 27.06 -11.00
N VAL A 49 -18.75 28.06 -11.69
CA VAL A 49 -18.35 29.36 -11.14
C VAL A 49 -19.60 30.23 -11.13
N ALA A 50 -19.84 30.93 -10.02
CA ALA A 50 -20.97 31.82 -9.88
C ALA A 50 -21.03 32.81 -11.07
N LYS A 51 -22.20 32.83 -11.76
CA LYS A 51 -22.62 33.76 -12.83
C LYS A 51 -21.61 34.89 -13.15
N PHE A 52 -20.83 34.72 -14.21
CA PHE A 52 -20.16 35.84 -14.88
C PHE A 52 -21.09 36.36 -16.00
N GLY A 53 -21.50 37.63 -15.89
CA GLY A 53 -22.21 38.33 -16.97
C GLY A 53 -21.24 38.72 -18.07
N GLY A 54 -21.54 38.37 -19.32
CA GLY A 54 -20.68 38.65 -20.47
C GLY A 54 -20.72 40.11 -20.95
N ILE A 55 -19.76 40.46 -21.81
CA ILE A 55 -19.88 41.24 -23.07
C ILE A 55 -18.53 41.16 -23.84
N MET A 56 -18.61 40.96 -25.16
CA MET A 56 -17.49 41.03 -26.13
C MET A 56 -17.28 42.46 -26.64
N SER A 57 -16.02 42.87 -26.89
CA SER A 57 -15.68 43.91 -27.88
C SER A 57 -14.22 43.82 -28.33
N LEU A 58 -14.02 43.99 -29.64
CA LEU A 58 -12.76 43.93 -30.38
C LEU A 58 -11.85 45.15 -30.11
N GLY A 59 -10.54 44.91 -30.06
CA GLY A 59 -9.50 45.93 -30.25
C GLY A 59 -9.07 46.70 -29.01
N ALA A 60 -7.89 46.33 -28.47
CA ALA A 60 -7.09 47.02 -27.46
C ALA A 60 -7.67 47.11 -26.03
N SER A 61 -7.00 46.40 -25.11
CA SER A 61 -7.07 46.51 -23.64
C SER A 61 -8.47 46.41 -23.00
N VAL A 62 -8.73 45.30 -22.31
CA VAL A 62 -9.95 45.13 -21.50
C VAL A 62 -9.62 45.49 -20.05
N VAL A 63 -10.32 46.51 -19.51
CA VAL A 63 -10.38 46.77 -18.07
C VAL A 63 -11.72 46.20 -17.59
N ILE A 64 -11.67 45.22 -16.69
CA ILE A 64 -12.87 44.65 -16.08
C ILE A 64 -13.07 45.36 -14.73
N ASP A 65 -14.19 46.04 -14.57
CA ASP A 65 -14.61 46.57 -13.28
C ASP A 65 -15.36 45.46 -12.52
N VAL A 66 -14.78 44.98 -11.42
CA VAL A 66 -15.41 43.96 -10.56
C VAL A 66 -15.90 44.65 -9.30
N ALA A 67 -16.92 45.49 -9.45
CA ALA A 67 -17.57 46.14 -8.32
C ALA A 67 -18.83 45.37 -7.91
N LYS A 68 -18.80 44.79 -6.70
CA LYS A 68 -19.98 44.64 -5.86
C LYS A 68 -19.63 45.11 -4.46
N GLU A 69 -20.19 46.27 -4.11
CA GLU A 69 -20.29 46.87 -2.77
C GLU A 69 -18.93 47.17 -2.07
N ASP A 70 -18.51 48.44 -2.18
CA ASP A 70 -17.61 49.20 -1.30
C ASP A 70 -16.14 48.77 -1.05
N SER A 71 -15.50 47.98 -1.91
CA SER A 71 -14.02 47.89 -1.93
C SER A 71 -13.44 47.90 -3.34
N TRP A 72 -12.50 48.82 -3.60
CA TRP A 72 -11.85 49.02 -4.90
C TRP A 72 -10.75 47.98 -5.16
N ASP A 73 -11.05 46.94 -5.94
CA ASP A 73 -10.04 46.09 -6.59
C ASP A 73 -10.22 46.20 -8.11
N LYS A 74 -9.21 46.72 -8.83
CA LYS A 74 -9.22 46.83 -10.29
C LYS A 74 -8.35 45.74 -10.91
N ILE A 75 -8.88 44.99 -11.87
CA ILE A 75 -8.13 44.02 -12.68
C ILE A 75 -7.90 44.62 -14.06
N ALA A 76 -6.64 44.81 -14.45
CA ALA A 76 -6.26 45.23 -15.80
C ALA A 76 -5.79 44.02 -16.61
N VAL A 77 -6.38 43.79 -17.78
CA VAL A 77 -5.99 42.71 -18.70
C VAL A 77 -5.33 43.35 -19.92
N GLY A 78 -4.02 43.12 -20.08
CA GLY A 78 -3.23 43.56 -21.22
C GLY A 78 -2.67 42.38 -22.00
N LEU A 79 -2.96 42.30 -23.29
CA LEU A 79 -2.24 41.43 -24.23
C LEU A 79 -1.13 42.27 -24.86
N LEU A 80 0.13 41.91 -24.60
CA LEU A 80 1.26 42.32 -25.43
C LEU A 80 1.76 41.07 -26.14
N GLY A 81 2.15 41.23 -27.41
CA GLY A 81 2.38 40.15 -28.38
C GLY A 81 3.02 38.88 -27.79
N ASP A 82 2.38 37.75 -28.11
CA ASP A 82 2.77 36.37 -27.82
C ASP A 82 2.67 35.87 -26.37
N GLY A 83 1.85 36.48 -25.51
CA GLY A 83 1.43 35.82 -24.27
C GLY A 83 0.34 36.55 -23.48
N ALA A 84 -0.63 35.81 -22.94
CA ALA A 84 -1.56 36.33 -21.93
C ALA A 84 -0.86 36.38 -20.57
N GLN A 85 -0.65 37.59 -20.04
CA GLN A 85 -0.06 37.79 -18.70
C GLN A 85 -1.10 38.34 -17.73
N PHE A 86 -1.17 37.76 -16.52
CA PHE A 86 -2.02 38.23 -15.43
C PHE A 86 -1.20 39.05 -14.43
N LEU A 87 -1.63 40.28 -14.14
CA LEU A 87 -1.07 41.09 -13.06
C LEU A 87 -2.19 41.48 -12.08
N LEU A 88 -2.11 40.99 -10.84
CA LEU A 88 -2.95 41.44 -9.72
C LEU A 88 -2.20 42.58 -8.99
N MET A 89 -2.69 43.81 -9.11
CA MET A 89 -2.13 44.96 -8.39
C MET A 89 -3.03 45.35 -7.23
N LYS A 90 -2.51 45.30 -6.01
CA LYS A 90 -3.09 46.03 -4.87
C LYS A 90 -2.50 47.43 -4.82
N GLY A 91 -3.37 48.42 -4.62
CA GLY A 91 -3.15 49.85 -4.89
C GLY A 91 -1.73 50.39 -4.65
N LEU A 92 -1.14 50.93 -5.71
CA LEU A 92 -0.05 51.90 -5.69
C LEU A 92 -0.13 52.75 -6.99
N SER A 93 0.14 54.04 -6.87
CA SER A 93 0.12 55.03 -7.95
C SER A 93 1.20 54.77 -9.00
N ALA A 94 0.79 54.82 -10.28
CA ALA A 94 1.54 54.86 -11.54
C ALA A 94 3.09 54.78 -11.48
N PHE A 95 3.65 53.78 -12.17
CA PHE A 95 5.04 53.78 -12.63
C PHE A 95 5.10 53.57 -14.15
N SER A 96 5.94 54.36 -14.82
CA SER A 96 6.12 54.43 -16.27
C SER A 96 6.97 53.29 -16.85
N PHE A 97 6.71 52.95 -18.11
CA PHE A 97 7.45 52.00 -18.94
C PHE A 97 8.93 52.37 -19.10
N GLY A 98 9.82 51.37 -18.95
CA GLY A 98 11.22 51.47 -19.36
C GLY A 98 12.13 50.55 -18.55
N GLY A 99 12.19 49.27 -18.91
CA GLY A 99 13.17 48.34 -18.35
C GLY A 99 12.73 46.90 -18.44
N THR A 100 13.48 46.10 -19.20
CA THR A 100 13.35 44.65 -19.33
C THR A 100 13.51 43.99 -17.95
N LEU A 101 12.42 43.53 -17.35
CA LEU A 101 12.45 42.63 -16.19
C LEU A 101 12.10 41.23 -16.69
N LEU A 102 13.15 40.51 -17.10
CA LEU A 102 13.13 39.06 -17.26
C LEU A 102 13.00 38.46 -15.86
N LEU A 103 11.77 38.15 -15.45
CA LEU A 103 11.54 37.16 -14.38
C LEU A 103 11.46 35.80 -15.06
N ASP A 104 12.63 35.20 -15.20
CA ASP A 104 12.81 33.81 -15.57
C ASP A 104 12.25 32.94 -14.43
N ALA A 105 10.93 32.70 -14.44
CA ALA A 105 10.29 31.72 -13.56
C ALA A 105 10.47 30.32 -14.16
N GLY A 106 11.74 29.93 -14.34
CA GLY A 106 12.15 28.55 -14.57
C GLY A 106 11.83 27.73 -13.32
N LEU A 107 10.69 27.05 -13.36
CA LEU A 107 10.14 26.25 -12.27
C LEU A 107 10.93 24.94 -12.10
N TYR A 108 12.15 25.00 -11.57
CA TYR A 108 12.86 23.81 -11.09
C TYR A 108 12.30 23.39 -9.73
N ALA A 109 11.55 22.29 -9.75
CA ALA A 109 11.13 21.55 -8.59
C ALA A 109 12.35 21.06 -7.79
N THR A 110 12.52 21.52 -6.55
CA THR A 110 12.93 20.69 -5.40
C THR A 110 12.60 21.43 -4.10
N GLY A 111 11.94 20.75 -3.15
CA GLY A 111 12.06 21.06 -1.72
C GLY A 111 11.24 22.22 -1.11
N ASN A 112 10.29 21.85 -0.26
CA ASN A 112 10.03 22.45 1.06
C ASN A 112 9.55 23.90 1.24
N ASN A 113 9.13 24.67 0.23
CA ASN A 113 8.56 26.01 0.51
C ASN A 113 7.33 26.47 -0.30
N PHE A 114 6.70 25.60 -1.09
CA PHE A 114 5.48 25.96 -1.82
C PHE A 114 4.24 26.15 -0.93
N GLY A 115 4.22 25.52 0.25
CA GLY A 115 3.13 25.66 1.22
C GLY A 115 3.03 27.05 1.87
N ASN A 116 4.07 27.89 1.77
CA ASN A 116 4.08 29.24 2.35
C ASN A 116 3.75 30.34 1.32
N ILE A 117 3.99 30.10 0.04
CA ILE A 117 3.71 31.09 -1.03
C ILE A 117 2.22 31.02 -1.44
N LEU A 118 1.63 29.82 -1.42
CA LEU A 118 0.19 29.62 -1.54
C LEU A 118 -0.61 30.03 -0.29
N LYS A 119 0.04 30.55 0.77
CA LYS A 119 -0.59 31.14 1.97
C LYS A 119 -1.06 32.59 1.83
N GLY A 120 -0.77 33.25 0.71
CA GLY A 120 -1.20 34.64 0.47
C GLY A 120 -2.11 34.88 -0.75
N TRP A 121 -2.03 34.09 -1.82
CA TRP A 121 -2.55 34.54 -3.12
C TRP A 121 -3.97 34.12 -3.51
N PHE A 122 -4.57 33.13 -2.84
CA PHE A 122 -5.90 32.61 -3.20
C PHE A 122 -6.94 32.69 -2.05
N TYR A 123 -6.68 33.51 -1.01
CA TYR A 123 -7.44 33.56 0.26
C TYR A 123 -8.80 34.24 0.18
N GLY A 124 -9.70 33.64 -0.60
CA GLY A 124 -11.14 33.85 -0.48
C GLY A 124 -11.85 32.84 0.43
N ASP A 125 -11.15 31.93 1.12
CA ASP A 125 -11.76 31.05 2.14
C ASP A 125 -10.91 30.98 3.40
N ASP A 126 -11.48 31.54 4.46
CA ASP A 126 -10.82 32.06 5.65
C ASP A 126 -10.49 30.96 6.70
N LYS A 127 -10.65 29.67 6.36
CA LYS A 127 -10.68 28.56 7.34
C LYS A 127 -9.40 27.73 7.47
N LEU A 128 -8.64 27.51 6.40
CA LEU A 128 -7.43 26.67 6.46
C LEU A 128 -6.20 27.44 6.96
N THR A 129 -6.06 28.73 6.63
CA THR A 129 -4.99 29.60 7.12
C THR A 129 -5.21 30.12 8.53
N LYS A 130 -6.46 30.43 8.94
CA LYS A 130 -6.74 30.78 10.34
C LYS A 130 -6.45 29.63 11.31
N ASN A 131 -6.54 28.40 10.84
CA ASN A 131 -6.32 27.21 11.63
C ASN A 131 -4.90 26.63 11.51
N ASN A 132 -3.93 27.31 10.88
CA ASN A 132 -2.53 26.85 10.79
C ASN A 132 -2.33 25.39 10.34
N ILE A 133 -3.19 24.88 9.43
CA ILE A 133 -3.09 23.50 8.93
C ILE A 133 -2.06 23.46 7.81
N ASN A 134 -1.03 22.61 7.95
CA ASN A 134 -0.08 22.34 6.88
C ASN A 134 -0.53 21.11 6.10
N PHE A 135 -0.33 21.05 4.79
CA PHE A 135 -0.68 19.86 4.01
C PHE A 135 0.34 19.57 2.90
N THR A 136 0.44 18.29 2.53
CA THR A 136 1.28 17.78 1.44
C THR A 136 0.51 16.79 0.59
N ALA A 137 0.85 16.66 -0.69
CA ALA A 137 0.23 15.71 -1.62
C ALA A 137 1.32 15.00 -2.42
N ASN A 138 2.08 14.14 -1.73
CA ASN A 138 3.29 13.49 -2.27
C ASN A 138 3.01 12.00 -2.43
N ASN A 139 3.60 11.38 -3.45
CA ASN A 139 3.49 9.94 -3.73
C ASN A 139 2.03 9.44 -3.73
N GLY A 140 1.12 10.26 -4.26
CA GLY A 140 -0.31 9.94 -4.33
C GLY A 140 -1.08 10.03 -3.01
N VAL A 141 -0.47 10.48 -1.91
CA VAL A 141 -1.10 10.60 -0.59
C VAL A 141 -1.27 12.06 -0.21
N LEU A 142 -2.52 12.45 0.08
CA LEU A 142 -2.85 13.71 0.72
C LEU A 142 -2.67 13.58 2.23
N ARG A 143 -1.87 14.46 2.83
CA ARG A 143 -1.61 14.52 4.27
C ARG A 143 -1.88 15.92 4.78
N ALA A 144 -2.74 16.04 5.78
CA ALA A 144 -2.99 17.26 6.54
C ALA A 144 -2.39 17.11 7.95
N ILE A 145 -1.64 18.10 8.38
CA ILE A 145 -1.01 18.21 9.70
C ILE A 145 -1.71 19.36 10.42
N MET A 146 -2.46 19.01 11.46
CA MET A 146 -3.16 19.93 12.34
C MET A 146 -2.17 20.68 13.24
N PRO A 147 -2.55 21.83 13.83
CA PRO A 147 -1.65 22.63 14.67
C PRO A 147 -1.08 21.89 15.88
N ASP A 148 -1.81 20.91 16.41
CA ASP A 148 -1.39 20.07 17.53
C ASP A 148 -0.46 18.93 17.11
N GLY A 149 -0.19 18.80 15.81
CA GLY A 149 0.62 17.75 15.19
C GLY A 149 -0.18 16.56 14.67
N THR A 150 -1.50 16.50 14.92
CA THR A 150 -2.36 15.40 14.44
C THR A 150 -2.35 15.32 12.92
N VAL A 151 -2.28 14.10 12.39
CA VAL A 151 -2.22 13.79 10.98
C VAL A 151 -3.54 13.19 10.52
N TYR A 152 -4.10 13.77 9.47
CA TYR A 152 -5.13 13.14 8.66
C TYR A 152 -4.53 12.82 7.30
N ALA A 153 -4.64 11.58 6.83
CA ALA A 153 -4.08 11.20 5.54
C ALA A 153 -4.99 10.26 4.76
N ARG A 154 -5.01 10.42 3.43
CA ARG A 154 -5.67 9.50 2.50
C ARG A 154 -5.02 9.52 1.11
N PRO A 155 -5.15 8.47 0.30
CA PRO A 155 -4.87 8.53 -1.12
C PRO A 155 -5.63 9.69 -1.80
N LEU A 156 -4.97 10.34 -2.76
CA LEU A 156 -5.64 11.29 -3.64
C LEU A 156 -6.74 10.58 -4.43
N SER A 157 -7.78 11.33 -4.79
CA SER A 157 -8.83 10.86 -5.69
C SER A 157 -8.24 10.39 -7.00
N LYS A 158 -8.91 9.40 -7.62
CA LYS A 158 -8.48 8.79 -8.88
C LYS A 158 -8.14 9.82 -9.96
N ASN A 159 -8.92 10.91 -10.05
CA ASN A 159 -8.67 11.98 -11.02
C ASN A 159 -7.35 12.69 -10.75
N LEU A 160 -7.04 13.01 -9.49
CA LEU A 160 -5.77 13.64 -9.12
C LEU A 160 -4.58 12.69 -9.22
N LEU A 161 -4.76 11.39 -8.96
CA LEU A 161 -3.72 10.38 -9.18
C LEU A 161 -3.32 10.32 -10.65
N ILE A 162 -4.30 10.26 -11.57
CA ILE A 162 -4.07 10.25 -13.01
C ILE A 162 -3.39 11.55 -13.46
N LYS A 163 -3.92 12.71 -13.07
CA LYS A 163 -3.35 14.02 -13.45
C LYS A 163 -1.90 14.19 -12.99
N LYS A 164 -1.55 13.61 -11.83
CA LYS A 164 -0.19 13.64 -11.28
C LYS A 164 0.70 12.47 -11.70
N ASN A 165 0.25 11.65 -12.66
CA ASN A 165 0.95 10.47 -13.16
C ASN A 165 1.38 9.48 -12.06
N TYR A 166 0.57 9.35 -11.01
CA TYR A 166 0.75 8.30 -10.00
C TYR A 166 0.08 7.01 -10.47
N ASN A 167 0.88 6.12 -11.06
CA ASN A 167 0.44 4.79 -11.52
C ASN A 167 0.59 3.74 -10.41
N LYS A 168 -0.03 3.97 -9.25
CA LYS A 168 -0.08 2.99 -8.17
C LYS A 168 -1.43 2.97 -7.47
N ASN A 169 -1.79 1.81 -6.95
CA ASN A 169 -2.99 1.56 -6.16
C ASN A 169 -2.68 1.21 -4.69
N GLU A 170 -1.40 1.10 -4.36
CA GLU A 170 -0.87 0.77 -3.03
C GLU A 170 -0.22 2.01 -2.40
N PHE A 171 -0.54 2.26 -1.14
CA PHE A 171 -0.15 3.47 -0.42
C PHE A 171 0.44 3.15 0.95
N GLU A 172 1.53 3.87 1.26
CA GLU A 172 2.09 3.90 2.60
C GLU A 172 1.54 5.11 3.34
N LEU A 173 0.86 4.85 4.44
CA LEU A 173 0.18 5.84 5.26
C LEU A 173 0.82 5.88 6.64
N SER A 174 1.47 6.99 6.96
CA SER A 174 2.13 7.19 8.25
C SER A 174 1.52 8.35 9.03
N GLY A 175 1.25 8.10 10.31
CA GLY A 175 0.84 9.10 11.28
C GLY A 175 2.03 9.80 11.93
N SER A 176 1.89 10.10 13.20
CA SER A 176 2.76 10.95 14.01
C SER A 176 2.84 10.39 15.43
N ASN A 177 3.01 11.25 16.43
CA ASN A 177 2.92 10.87 17.83
C ASN A 177 1.61 11.34 18.49
N LYS A 178 0.57 11.58 17.68
CA LYS A 178 -0.70 12.16 18.07
C LYS A 178 -1.85 11.20 17.83
N HIS A 179 -3.05 11.70 17.63
CA HIS A 179 -4.25 10.87 17.51
C HIS A 179 -4.75 10.99 16.08
N ASP A 180 -4.14 10.19 15.22
CA ASP A 180 -4.18 10.35 13.78
C ASP A 180 -5.33 9.57 13.16
N VAL A 181 -5.69 9.93 11.93
CA VAL A 181 -6.72 9.24 11.17
C VAL A 181 -6.21 9.01 9.76
N LEU A 182 -6.02 7.73 9.42
CA LEU A 182 -5.45 7.29 8.17
C LEU A 182 -6.51 6.49 7.40
N PHE A 183 -6.75 6.87 6.15
CA PHE A 183 -7.67 6.19 5.25
C PHE A 183 -6.88 5.60 4.08
N GLY A 184 -7.10 4.33 3.76
CA GLY A 184 -6.55 3.68 2.57
C GLY A 184 -7.49 3.77 1.39
N GLY A 185 -7.09 3.09 0.33
CA GLY A 185 -7.69 3.08 -0.98
C GLY A 185 -8.31 1.73 -1.33
N ASN A 186 -8.03 1.28 -2.56
CA ASN A 186 -8.56 0.03 -3.10
C ASN A 186 -7.47 -1.02 -3.40
N GLY A 187 -6.20 -0.71 -3.11
CA GLY A 187 -5.08 -1.65 -3.27
C GLY A 187 -4.54 -2.05 -1.90
N ASN A 188 -3.44 -2.79 -1.90
CA ASN A 188 -2.81 -3.28 -0.68
C ASN A 188 -2.05 -2.13 -0.02
N ASP A 189 -2.62 -1.56 1.04
CA ASP A 189 -2.06 -0.40 1.71
C ASP A 189 -1.32 -0.78 2.99
N THR A 190 -0.29 0.01 3.33
CA THR A 190 0.49 -0.17 4.56
C THR A 190 0.24 1.01 5.49
N PHE A 191 -0.28 0.72 6.68
CA PHE A 191 -0.58 1.68 7.72
C PHE A 191 0.43 1.62 8.86
N ASN A 192 1.01 2.75 9.23
CA ASN A 192 1.75 2.93 10.46
C ASN A 192 1.17 4.13 11.21
N GLY A 193 0.36 3.88 12.24
CA GLY A 193 -0.25 4.93 13.05
C GLY A 193 0.79 5.82 13.74
N GLY A 194 1.93 5.22 14.11
CA GLY A 194 2.92 5.85 14.96
C GLY A 194 2.56 5.65 16.43
N TYR A 195 2.72 6.69 17.25
CA TYR A 195 2.28 6.65 18.64
C TYR A 195 0.94 7.34 18.80
N GLY A 196 0.15 6.85 19.74
CA GLY A 196 -1.12 7.45 20.12
C GLY A 196 -2.26 6.47 19.92
N LYS A 197 -3.47 7.01 19.74
CA LYS A 197 -4.68 6.20 19.60
C LYS A 197 -5.24 6.48 18.23
N ASP A 198 -4.73 5.79 17.23
CA ASP A 198 -4.98 6.10 15.83
C ASP A 198 -6.24 5.39 15.32
N ILE A 199 -6.81 5.93 14.26
CA ILE A 199 -7.90 5.29 13.53
C ILE A 199 -7.38 4.95 12.14
N LEU A 200 -7.24 3.65 11.86
CA LEU A 200 -6.71 3.10 10.62
C LEU A 200 -7.85 2.46 9.83
N ILE A 201 -8.15 3.00 8.65
CA ILE A 201 -9.30 2.60 7.84
C ILE A 201 -8.77 2.07 6.51
N GLY A 202 -8.69 0.75 6.32
CA GLY A 202 -8.04 0.12 5.16
C GLY A 202 -8.72 0.44 3.83
N GLY A 203 -10.00 0.12 3.74
CA GLY A 203 -10.72 0.17 2.48
C GLY A 203 -10.83 -1.22 1.88
N LYS A 204 -10.37 -1.38 0.63
CA LYS A 204 -10.28 -2.68 -0.04
C LYS A 204 -8.82 -2.98 -0.35
N GLY A 205 -8.47 -4.25 -0.38
CA GLY A 205 -7.10 -4.69 -0.61
C GLY A 205 -6.64 -5.61 0.50
N TYR A 206 -5.46 -6.20 0.35
CA TYR A 206 -4.80 -6.88 1.45
C TYR A 206 -3.96 -5.84 2.20
N ASP A 207 -4.53 -5.24 3.24
CA ASP A 207 -3.87 -4.15 3.96
C ASP A 207 -2.99 -4.65 5.12
N GLU A 208 -1.89 -3.95 5.39
CA GLU A 208 -1.02 -4.22 6.54
C GLU A 208 -1.13 -3.10 7.59
N TYR A 209 -1.49 -3.47 8.82
CA TYR A 209 -1.66 -2.52 9.92
C TYR A 209 -0.57 -2.69 10.97
N TYR A 210 0.34 -1.73 11.07
CA TYR A 210 1.34 -1.63 12.13
C TYR A 210 0.78 -0.72 13.24
N THR A 211 0.43 -1.34 14.37
CA THR A 211 -0.36 -0.71 15.44
C THR A 211 0.38 -0.56 16.74
N ASP A 212 -0.02 0.47 17.51
CA ASP A 212 0.40 0.74 18.88
C ASP A 212 -0.79 0.72 19.86
N ASP A 213 -0.53 0.97 21.15
CA ASP A 213 -1.53 0.92 22.21
C ASP A 213 -2.69 1.92 22.01
N GLY A 214 -3.88 1.36 21.86
CA GLY A 214 -5.15 2.08 21.79
C GLY A 214 -5.65 2.35 20.38
N ASP A 215 -4.97 1.83 19.36
CA ASP A 215 -5.38 1.95 17.96
C ASP A 215 -6.70 1.24 17.66
N ILE A 216 -7.39 1.78 16.66
CA ILE A 216 -8.65 1.28 16.12
C ILE A 216 -8.46 0.98 14.63
N ILE A 217 -8.67 -0.28 14.25
CA ILE A 217 -8.70 -0.71 12.85
C ILE A 217 -10.16 -0.84 12.40
N LYS A 218 -10.47 -0.31 11.23
CA LYS A 218 -11.73 -0.52 10.53
C LYS A 218 -11.43 -1.00 9.11
N ASP A 219 -11.76 -2.26 8.87
CA ASP A 219 -11.54 -2.88 7.57
C ASP A 219 -12.87 -3.38 7.00
N THR A 220 -13.18 -3.00 5.76
CA THR A 220 -14.49 -3.28 5.17
C THR A 220 -14.54 -4.56 4.35
N ASP A 221 -13.40 -5.01 3.81
CA ASP A 221 -13.33 -6.21 2.99
C ASP A 221 -12.78 -7.43 3.77
N HIS A 222 -12.29 -7.17 4.98
CA HIS A 222 -11.77 -8.11 5.96
C HIS A 222 -10.45 -8.77 5.56
N LYS A 223 -9.73 -8.24 4.58
CA LYS A 223 -8.48 -8.82 4.08
C LYS A 223 -7.30 -7.99 4.57
N GLY A 224 -6.22 -8.66 4.91
CA GLY A 224 -5.02 -7.99 5.42
C GLY A 224 -4.38 -8.72 6.59
N SER A 225 -3.49 -8.01 7.26
CA SER A 225 -2.72 -8.47 8.41
C SER A 225 -2.57 -7.38 9.45
N VAL A 226 -2.61 -7.75 10.73
CA VAL A 226 -2.37 -6.82 11.83
C VAL A 226 -1.09 -7.20 12.57
N TYR A 227 -0.21 -6.22 12.75
CA TYR A 227 0.99 -6.32 13.55
C TYR A 227 0.81 -5.47 14.80
N PHE A 228 0.90 -6.12 15.97
CA PHE A 228 0.69 -5.50 17.26
C PHE A 228 1.76 -5.95 18.25
N SER A 229 2.40 -4.99 18.93
CA SER A 229 3.50 -5.25 19.87
C SER A 229 4.60 -6.16 19.29
N GLY A 230 5.02 -5.85 18.06
CA GLY A 230 6.12 -6.54 17.35
C GLY A 230 5.80 -7.91 16.77
N GLY A 231 4.54 -8.36 16.79
CA GLY A 231 4.15 -9.66 16.23
C GLY A 231 2.88 -9.60 15.38
N LYS A 232 2.81 -10.46 14.36
CA LYS A 232 1.61 -10.65 13.53
C LYS A 232 0.52 -11.36 14.35
N LEU A 233 -0.67 -10.79 14.36
CA LEU A 233 -1.84 -11.41 14.96
C LEU A 233 -2.35 -12.53 14.03
N THR A 234 -2.50 -13.73 14.60
CA THR A 234 -2.99 -14.92 13.88
C THR A 234 -4.26 -15.50 14.52
N GLY A 235 -4.69 -14.94 15.64
CA GLY A 235 -5.83 -15.41 16.41
C GLY A 235 -5.45 -16.35 17.54
N GLY A 236 -6.40 -17.18 17.98
CA GLY A 236 -6.26 -17.94 19.21
C GLY A 236 -7.39 -18.93 19.48
N LYS A 237 -7.21 -19.72 20.54
CA LYS A 237 -8.15 -20.78 20.95
C LYS A 237 -9.00 -20.31 22.12
N TYR A 238 -10.29 -20.65 22.13
CA TYR A 238 -11.18 -20.24 23.20
C TYR A 238 -10.81 -20.90 24.54
N ASP A 239 -10.57 -20.08 25.56
CA ASP A 239 -10.36 -20.51 26.93
C ASP A 239 -11.59 -20.16 27.77
N LYS A 240 -12.30 -21.19 28.24
CA LYS A 240 -13.52 -21.06 29.06
C LYS A 240 -13.28 -20.34 30.37
N SER A 241 -12.11 -20.53 31.00
CA SER A 241 -11.81 -19.92 32.30
C SER A 241 -11.58 -18.42 32.17
N LYS A 242 -10.91 -18.01 31.08
CA LYS A 242 -10.61 -16.61 30.78
C LYS A 242 -11.74 -15.89 30.02
N LYS A 243 -12.70 -16.65 29.50
CA LYS A 243 -13.80 -16.16 28.63
C LYS A 243 -13.26 -15.34 27.45
N ALA A 244 -12.16 -15.79 26.86
CA ALA A 244 -11.43 -15.11 25.79
C ALA A 244 -10.70 -16.13 24.92
N TYR A 245 -10.31 -15.73 23.72
CA TYR A 245 -9.41 -16.55 22.90
C TYR A 245 -7.96 -16.20 23.25
N ILE A 246 -7.11 -17.21 23.35
CA ILE A 246 -5.71 -17.07 23.76
C ILE A 246 -4.83 -17.41 22.57
N GLY A 247 -4.01 -16.43 22.16
CA GLY A 247 -2.99 -16.59 21.13
C GLY A 247 -1.79 -17.36 21.64
N ASN A 248 -0.99 -17.86 20.69
CA ASN A 248 0.22 -18.63 21.02
C ASN A 248 1.33 -17.77 21.65
N ASN A 249 1.31 -16.45 21.44
CA ASN A 249 2.35 -15.51 21.88
C ASN A 249 1.86 -14.56 22.99
N GLY A 250 0.84 -14.98 23.75
CA GLY A 250 0.32 -14.25 24.91
C GLY A 250 -0.76 -13.22 24.60
N GLU A 251 -1.20 -13.12 23.34
CA GLU A 251 -2.34 -12.28 22.96
C GLU A 251 -3.64 -12.81 23.59
N ILE A 252 -4.49 -11.90 24.04
CA ILE A 252 -5.83 -12.22 24.54
C ILE A 252 -6.84 -11.50 23.65
N TYR A 253 -7.69 -12.26 22.96
CA TYR A 253 -8.70 -11.73 22.07
C TYR A 253 -10.08 -11.83 22.72
N LYS A 254 -10.76 -10.69 22.86
CA LYS A 254 -12.11 -10.59 23.40
C LYS A 254 -13.05 -10.07 22.33
N LEU A 255 -13.91 -10.96 21.84
CA LEU A 255 -14.92 -10.64 20.83
C LEU A 255 -16.24 -10.26 21.53
N SER A 256 -16.78 -9.10 21.19
CA SER A 256 -18.10 -8.62 21.63
C SER A 256 -18.87 -8.07 20.43
N GLY A 257 -19.86 -8.81 19.95
CA GLY A 257 -20.52 -8.50 18.67
C GLY A 257 -19.51 -8.60 17.52
N SER A 258 -19.37 -7.53 16.74
CA SER A 258 -18.36 -7.41 15.67
C SER A 258 -17.09 -6.66 16.11
N THR A 259 -16.95 -6.32 17.40
CA THR A 259 -15.77 -5.63 17.92
C THR A 259 -14.85 -6.64 18.57
N LEU A 260 -13.64 -6.78 18.03
CA LEU A 260 -12.58 -7.61 18.58
C LEU A 260 -11.55 -6.72 19.29
N LYS A 261 -11.44 -6.85 20.61
CA LYS A 261 -10.35 -6.23 21.37
C LYS A 261 -9.22 -7.23 21.55
N VAL A 262 -8.00 -6.81 21.23
CA VAL A 262 -6.80 -7.64 21.37
C VAL A 262 -5.91 -7.02 22.42
N TYR A 263 -5.50 -7.81 23.40
CA TYR A 263 -4.63 -7.37 24.49
C TYR A 263 -3.29 -8.10 24.42
N LYS A 264 -2.20 -7.39 24.71
CA LYS A 264 -0.88 -7.98 24.94
C LYS A 264 -0.18 -7.20 26.05
N GLY A 265 0.03 -7.85 27.20
CA GLY A 265 0.43 -7.17 28.42
C GLY A 265 -0.63 -6.14 28.85
N SER A 266 -0.21 -4.90 29.09
CA SER A 266 -1.10 -3.77 29.42
C SER A 266 -1.70 -3.07 28.19
N SER A 267 -1.14 -3.31 27.00
CA SER A 267 -1.54 -2.63 25.78
C SER A 267 -2.70 -3.34 25.09
N SER A 268 -3.48 -2.59 24.30
CA SER A 268 -4.59 -3.15 23.53
C SER A 268 -4.90 -2.40 22.25
N ILE A 269 -5.42 -3.11 21.25
CA ILE A 269 -6.02 -2.52 20.05
C ILE A 269 -7.47 -2.98 19.90
N THR A 270 -8.22 -2.25 19.07
CA THR A 270 -9.60 -2.58 18.72
C THR A 270 -9.72 -2.78 17.21
N ILE A 271 -10.30 -3.90 16.80
CA ILE A 271 -10.68 -4.17 15.42
C ILE A 271 -12.20 -4.12 15.36
N GLU A 272 -12.75 -3.14 14.65
CA GLU A 272 -14.18 -3.03 14.40
C GLU A 272 -14.57 -3.85 13.16
N ASN A 273 -15.84 -4.25 13.09
CA ASN A 273 -16.39 -5.07 11.99
C ASN A 273 -15.65 -6.40 11.77
N TYR A 274 -15.05 -6.96 12.83
CA TYR A 274 -14.46 -8.27 12.79
C TYR A 274 -15.52 -9.35 12.51
N SER A 275 -15.23 -10.21 11.54
CA SER A 275 -16.06 -11.36 11.18
C SER A 275 -15.30 -12.66 11.39
N LYS A 276 -15.79 -13.45 12.34
CA LYS A 276 -15.23 -14.77 12.65
C LYS A 276 -15.36 -15.77 11.51
N SER A 277 -16.40 -15.64 10.67
CA SER A 277 -16.61 -16.55 9.53
C SER A 277 -15.70 -16.21 8.35
N LYS A 278 -15.23 -14.96 8.25
CA LYS A 278 -14.29 -14.51 7.23
C LYS A 278 -12.83 -14.52 7.71
N ASN A 279 -12.59 -14.88 8.98
CA ASN A 279 -11.28 -14.76 9.65
C ASN A 279 -10.64 -13.40 9.36
N SER A 280 -11.37 -12.32 9.66
CA SER A 280 -10.98 -10.97 9.26
C SER A 280 -9.53 -10.66 9.62
N LEU A 281 -8.81 -10.07 8.66
CA LEU A 281 -7.41 -9.68 8.78
C LEU A 281 -6.46 -10.85 9.08
N GLY A 282 -6.82 -12.06 8.65
CA GLY A 282 -6.04 -13.28 8.88
C GLY A 282 -6.04 -13.74 10.34
N ILE A 283 -6.98 -13.25 11.15
CA ILE A 283 -7.07 -13.58 12.58
C ILE A 283 -8.12 -14.68 12.76
N THR A 284 -7.68 -15.89 13.11
CA THR A 284 -8.55 -17.05 13.28
C THR A 284 -8.84 -17.33 14.76
N LEU A 285 -10.09 -17.09 15.15
CA LEU A 285 -10.59 -17.49 16.48
C LEU A 285 -11.22 -18.88 16.39
N LEU A 286 -10.70 -19.82 17.18
CA LEU A 286 -11.14 -21.23 17.22
C LEU A 286 -11.97 -21.49 18.48
N ASP A 287 -13.21 -21.94 18.29
CA ASP A 287 -14.02 -22.44 19.41
C ASP A 287 -13.57 -23.84 19.85
N GLN A 288 -14.13 -24.32 20.97
CA GLN A 288 -13.92 -25.70 21.38
C GLN A 288 -14.47 -26.66 20.31
N GLY A 289 -13.65 -27.64 19.91
CA GLY A 289 -13.98 -28.55 18.81
C GLY A 289 -13.72 -27.96 17.43
N GLU A 290 -13.17 -26.75 17.31
CA GLU A 290 -12.66 -26.23 16.05
C GLU A 290 -11.12 -26.31 16.00
N ILE A 291 -10.61 -26.71 14.85
CA ILE A 291 -9.17 -26.68 14.54
C ILE A 291 -8.91 -25.93 13.24
N SER A 292 -7.74 -25.33 13.12
CA SER A 292 -7.16 -24.93 11.83
C SER A 292 -5.90 -25.74 11.57
N ILE A 293 -5.60 -25.94 10.29
CA ILE A 293 -4.39 -26.61 9.86
C ILE A 293 -3.52 -25.59 9.12
N THR A 294 -2.23 -25.58 9.43
CA THR A 294 -1.25 -24.74 8.73
C THR A 294 -0.18 -25.65 8.15
N ILE A 295 0.10 -25.49 6.87
CA ILE A 295 1.20 -26.16 6.19
C ILE A 295 2.35 -25.16 6.14
N SER A 296 3.55 -25.56 6.55
CA SER A 296 4.72 -24.67 6.54
C SER A 296 5.09 -24.25 5.13
N ASP A 297 5.80 -23.13 4.99
CA ASP A 297 6.56 -22.85 3.78
C ASP A 297 7.88 -23.66 3.82
N ASN A 298 8.47 -23.93 2.66
CA ASN A 298 9.83 -24.49 2.58
C ASN A 298 10.50 -24.14 1.25
N GLU A 299 11.82 -24.08 1.26
CA GLU A 299 12.63 -23.88 0.06
C GLU A 299 13.85 -24.80 0.09
N LYS A 300 14.27 -25.26 -1.08
CA LYS A 300 15.44 -26.12 -1.21
C LYS A 300 16.05 -26.01 -2.59
N ALA A 301 17.38 -26.08 -2.66
CA ALA A 301 18.13 -26.17 -3.91
C ALA A 301 17.63 -27.36 -4.76
N GLU A 302 17.54 -27.17 -6.07
CA GLU A 302 17.09 -28.19 -7.01
C GLU A 302 17.99 -29.41 -6.93
N GLY A 303 19.29 -29.17 -6.85
CA GLY A 303 20.32 -30.19 -6.81
C GLY A 303 20.49 -30.91 -8.15
N ASN A 304 21.65 -31.54 -8.30
CA ASN A 304 22.01 -32.27 -9.50
C ASN A 304 21.10 -33.51 -9.76
N ASN A 305 21.40 -34.20 -10.86
CA ASN A 305 20.78 -35.46 -11.28
C ASN A 305 20.42 -36.41 -10.12
N GLY A 306 19.12 -36.67 -9.95
CA GLY A 306 18.59 -37.64 -9.00
C GLY A 306 17.26 -37.24 -8.37
N GLU A 307 16.67 -38.16 -7.59
CA GLU A 307 15.45 -37.86 -6.83
C GLU A 307 15.78 -36.99 -5.63
N GLN A 308 15.08 -35.86 -5.56
CA GLN A 308 15.20 -34.88 -4.49
C GLN A 308 13.86 -34.75 -3.77
N SER A 309 13.90 -34.22 -2.55
CA SER A 309 12.69 -34.04 -1.75
C SER A 309 12.79 -32.91 -0.74
N MET A 310 11.63 -32.38 -0.38
CA MET A 310 11.46 -31.36 0.65
C MET A 310 10.22 -31.68 1.49
N ASN A 311 10.31 -31.40 2.77
CA ASN A 311 9.27 -31.71 3.74
C ASN A 311 8.52 -30.45 4.14
N PHE A 312 7.21 -30.56 4.25
CA PHE A 312 6.32 -29.51 4.73
C PHE A 312 5.64 -30.00 6.00
N ASP A 313 5.81 -29.23 7.08
CA ASP A 313 5.22 -29.57 8.37
C ASP A 313 3.73 -29.22 8.39
N ILE A 314 2.91 -30.16 8.85
CA ILE A 314 1.47 -29.98 8.99
C ILE A 314 1.18 -29.69 10.46
N LYS A 315 0.94 -28.41 10.78
CA LYS A 315 0.62 -27.98 12.14
C LYS A 315 -0.89 -27.96 12.36
N VAL A 316 -1.35 -28.65 13.40
CA VAL A 316 -2.75 -28.58 13.85
C VAL A 316 -2.87 -27.59 14.99
N ASN A 317 -3.67 -26.55 14.79
CA ASN A 317 -3.99 -25.55 15.79
C ASN A 317 -5.42 -25.78 16.28
N GLY A 318 -5.63 -25.71 17.58
CA GLY A 318 -6.93 -25.93 18.24
C GLY A 318 -6.83 -27.05 19.27
N GLU A 319 -7.97 -27.49 19.78
CA GLU A 319 -8.06 -28.66 20.65
C GLU A 319 -8.89 -29.72 19.92
N ILE A 320 -8.37 -30.95 19.88
CA ILE A 320 -9.10 -32.08 19.31
C ILE A 320 -9.78 -32.81 20.47
N PRO A 321 -11.12 -32.83 20.54
CA PRO A 321 -11.81 -33.53 21.61
C PRO A 321 -11.53 -35.04 21.57
N LYS A 322 -11.54 -35.68 22.74
CA LYS A 322 -11.27 -37.11 22.86
C LYS A 322 -12.29 -37.92 22.05
N GLY A 323 -11.79 -38.80 21.18
CA GLY A 323 -12.63 -39.67 20.35
C GLY A 323 -13.04 -39.03 19.01
N GLU A 324 -12.73 -37.75 18.80
CA GLU A 324 -13.03 -37.03 17.57
C GLU A 324 -11.85 -37.09 16.60
N TYR A 325 -12.16 -36.89 15.30
CA TYR A 325 -11.18 -36.99 14.23
C TYR A 325 -11.54 -36.15 13.01
N ALA A 326 -10.54 -35.88 12.18
CA ALA A 326 -10.72 -35.38 10.82
C ALA A 326 -9.80 -36.13 9.86
N ILE A 327 -10.25 -36.31 8.63
CA ILE A 327 -9.45 -36.79 7.51
C ILE A 327 -9.28 -35.60 6.57
N ILE A 328 -8.03 -35.27 6.29
CA ILE A 328 -7.65 -34.22 5.36
C ILE A 328 -6.87 -34.82 4.19
N ASN A 329 -7.00 -34.22 3.02
CA ASN A 329 -6.18 -34.54 1.86
C ASN A 329 -5.21 -33.40 1.62
N ILE A 330 -3.92 -33.69 1.55
CA ILE A 330 -2.87 -32.76 1.14
C ILE A 330 -2.26 -33.30 -0.15
N ASN A 331 -2.47 -32.59 -1.27
CA ASN A 331 -1.97 -32.94 -2.60
C ASN A 331 -2.04 -34.46 -2.93
N GLY A 332 -3.19 -35.09 -2.67
CA GLY A 332 -3.44 -36.50 -3.00
C GLY A 332 -3.20 -37.49 -1.86
N GLU A 333 -2.56 -37.08 -0.77
CA GLU A 333 -2.31 -37.94 0.40
C GLU A 333 -3.30 -37.66 1.52
N GLU A 334 -3.90 -38.71 2.08
CA GLU A 334 -4.88 -38.60 3.16
C GLU A 334 -4.25 -38.77 4.55
N TYR A 335 -4.50 -37.81 5.44
CA TYR A 335 -3.99 -37.78 6.81
C TYR A 335 -5.15 -37.87 7.82
N LEU A 336 -4.97 -38.68 8.85
CA LEU A 336 -5.91 -38.78 9.98
C LEU A 336 -5.42 -37.91 11.13
N ILE A 337 -6.21 -36.88 11.43
CA ILE A 337 -6.04 -35.96 12.55
C ILE A 337 -6.91 -36.42 13.71
N GLY A 338 -6.34 -36.54 14.90
CA GLY A 338 -7.05 -37.00 16.09
C GLY A 338 -7.08 -38.52 16.25
N ASN A 339 -7.89 -38.98 17.20
CA ASN A 339 -8.01 -40.39 17.56
C ASN A 339 -9.50 -40.78 17.59
N PRO A 340 -10.03 -41.38 16.52
CA PRO A 340 -11.45 -41.69 16.43
C PRO A 340 -11.84 -42.72 17.50
N SER A 341 -13.01 -42.51 18.12
CA SER A 341 -13.63 -43.48 19.04
C SER A 341 -14.09 -44.74 18.30
N THR A 342 -14.30 -45.83 19.02
CA THR A 342 -14.86 -47.08 18.43
C THR A 342 -16.22 -46.86 17.78
N GLU A 343 -17.01 -45.92 18.30
CA GLU A 343 -18.29 -45.52 17.71
C GLU A 343 -18.09 -44.80 16.38
N ASN A 344 -17.22 -43.79 16.34
CA ASN A 344 -16.90 -43.05 15.12
C ASN A 344 -16.30 -43.97 14.04
N ILE A 345 -15.42 -44.90 14.40
CA ILE A 345 -14.86 -45.90 13.48
C ILE A 345 -15.96 -46.73 12.82
N LYS A 346 -16.94 -47.20 13.60
CA LYS A 346 -18.05 -48.03 13.10
C LYS A 346 -19.04 -47.22 12.27
N LYS A 347 -19.45 -46.06 12.79
CA LYS A 347 -20.40 -45.15 12.13
C LYS A 347 -19.91 -44.76 10.74
N ASP A 348 -18.63 -44.44 10.64
CA ASP A 348 -18.03 -43.90 9.42
C ASP A 348 -17.26 -44.94 8.59
N ASN A 349 -17.29 -46.21 9.01
CA ASN A 349 -16.61 -47.34 8.39
C ASN A 349 -15.13 -47.06 8.09
N LEU A 350 -14.41 -46.55 9.09
CA LEU A 350 -13.04 -46.06 8.93
C LEU A 350 -12.02 -47.19 8.89
N ASN A 351 -11.23 -47.25 7.81
CA ASN A 351 -10.03 -48.07 7.77
C ASN A 351 -8.80 -47.24 8.18
N ILE A 352 -8.52 -47.21 9.48
CA ILE A 352 -7.49 -46.33 10.08
C ILE A 352 -6.10 -46.52 9.45
N SER A 353 -5.73 -47.75 9.08
CA SER A 353 -4.39 -48.05 8.55
C SER A 353 -4.14 -47.46 7.17
N LYS A 354 -5.18 -47.01 6.46
CA LYS A 354 -5.06 -46.33 5.16
C LYS A 354 -4.46 -44.92 5.29
N TYR A 355 -4.70 -44.26 6.42
CA TYR A 355 -4.41 -42.84 6.57
C TYR A 355 -3.04 -42.59 7.18
N LYS A 356 -2.32 -41.59 6.66
CA LYS A 356 -1.06 -41.13 7.26
C LYS A 356 -1.32 -40.49 8.62
N ARG A 357 -0.41 -40.72 9.56
CA ARG A 357 -0.42 -40.07 10.88
C ARG A 357 0.77 -39.16 11.13
N THR A 358 1.84 -39.33 10.36
CA THR A 358 2.98 -38.40 10.35
C THR A 358 2.48 -37.06 9.80
N LEU A 359 2.58 -36.00 10.58
CA LEU A 359 2.12 -34.67 10.19
C LEU A 359 3.17 -33.94 9.34
N THR A 360 3.59 -34.59 8.27
CA THR A 360 4.57 -34.08 7.32
C THR A 360 4.17 -34.52 5.91
N TYR A 361 4.17 -33.59 4.97
CA TYR A 361 4.02 -33.87 3.54
C TYR A 361 5.39 -33.77 2.87
N THR A 362 5.75 -34.76 2.06
CA THR A 362 7.02 -34.78 1.34
C THR A 362 6.75 -34.55 -0.14
N HIS A 363 7.18 -33.41 -0.65
CA HIS A 363 7.23 -33.16 -2.08
C HIS A 363 8.52 -33.75 -2.66
N LYS A 364 8.44 -34.32 -3.85
CA LYS A 364 9.59 -34.93 -4.55
C LYS A 364 9.67 -34.40 -5.97
N TRP A 365 10.90 -34.20 -6.45
CA TRP A 365 11.20 -33.80 -7.82
C TRP A 365 12.46 -34.52 -8.31
N GLN A 366 12.77 -34.36 -9.60
CA GLN A 366 14.04 -34.80 -10.18
C GLN A 366 14.92 -33.57 -10.35
N GLY A 367 16.10 -33.60 -9.75
CA GLY A 367 17.13 -32.59 -9.95
C GLY A 367 17.80 -32.74 -11.30
N ASN A 368 18.40 -31.65 -11.79
CA ASN A 368 19.10 -31.63 -13.06
C ASN A 368 20.35 -30.74 -13.00
N GLU A 369 21.01 -30.50 -14.13
CA GLU A 369 22.25 -29.71 -14.21
C GLU A 369 22.11 -28.54 -15.20
N LYS A 370 20.87 -28.10 -15.46
CA LYS A 370 20.56 -27.05 -16.43
C LYS A 370 20.06 -25.83 -15.69
N LYS A 371 20.60 -24.68 -16.07
CA LYS A 371 20.12 -23.38 -15.60
C LYS A 371 18.64 -23.17 -15.96
N GLU A 372 17.80 -23.04 -14.94
CA GLU A 372 16.37 -22.73 -15.05
C GLU A 372 15.95 -21.60 -14.08
N GLU A 373 14.67 -21.19 -14.13
CA GLU A 373 14.10 -20.31 -13.12
C GLU A 373 13.69 -21.09 -11.85
N ASP A 374 13.70 -20.42 -10.70
CA ASP A 374 13.16 -20.96 -9.45
C ASP A 374 11.71 -21.42 -9.61
N LYS A 375 11.43 -22.68 -9.30
CA LYS A 375 10.09 -23.25 -9.41
C LYS A 375 9.32 -23.01 -8.12
N LYS A 376 8.32 -22.13 -8.19
CA LYS A 376 7.39 -21.84 -7.08
C LYS A 376 6.09 -22.63 -7.22
N PHE A 377 5.62 -23.22 -6.13
CA PHE A 377 4.37 -23.98 -6.08
C PHE A 377 3.68 -23.88 -4.72
N ILE A 378 2.42 -24.30 -4.66
CA ILE A 378 1.59 -24.25 -3.45
C ILE A 378 1.24 -25.67 -3.01
N ILE A 379 1.43 -25.95 -1.72
CA ILE A 379 0.88 -27.14 -1.06
C ILE A 379 -0.49 -26.78 -0.50
N SER A 380 -1.52 -27.39 -1.07
CA SER A 380 -2.91 -27.14 -0.70
C SER A 380 -3.54 -28.36 -0.03
N GLY A 381 -4.60 -28.12 0.73
CA GLY A 381 -5.32 -29.19 1.39
C GLY A 381 -6.82 -28.98 1.38
N SER A 382 -7.54 -30.08 1.56
CA SER A 382 -8.99 -30.10 1.68
C SER A 382 -9.44 -31.04 2.79
N VAL A 383 -10.63 -30.79 3.33
CA VAL A 383 -11.26 -31.66 4.32
C VAL A 383 -12.00 -32.76 3.57
N VAL A 384 -11.62 -34.00 3.79
CA VAL A 384 -12.34 -35.16 3.25
C VAL A 384 -13.53 -35.49 4.13
N LYS A 385 -13.31 -35.53 5.45
CA LYS A 385 -14.34 -35.84 6.44
C LYS A 385 -13.95 -35.34 7.82
N SER A 386 -14.92 -35.04 8.66
CA SER A 386 -14.71 -34.87 10.10
C SER A 386 -15.85 -35.51 10.88
N SER A 387 -15.57 -35.91 12.11
CA SER A 387 -16.61 -36.33 13.05
C SER A 387 -17.45 -35.15 13.53
N ASP A 388 -18.62 -35.44 14.08
CA ASP A 388 -19.59 -34.40 14.46
C ASP A 388 -19.06 -33.41 15.52
N GLY A 389 -18.15 -33.85 16.39
CA GLY A 389 -17.56 -33.04 17.45
C GLY A 389 -16.27 -32.32 17.08
N LEU A 390 -15.79 -32.45 15.83
CA LEU A 390 -14.60 -31.75 15.34
C LEU A 390 -14.86 -31.08 13.99
N LYS A 391 -14.53 -29.80 13.90
CA LYS A 391 -14.64 -29.02 12.68
C LYS A 391 -13.27 -28.46 12.30
N VAL A 392 -12.83 -28.78 11.08
CA VAL A 392 -11.68 -28.11 10.46
C VAL A 392 -12.19 -26.80 9.88
N LYS A 393 -11.84 -25.69 10.53
CA LYS A 393 -12.30 -24.35 10.17
C LYS A 393 -11.62 -23.84 8.91
N GLU A 394 -10.33 -24.12 8.76
CA GLU A 394 -9.54 -23.74 7.59
C GLU A 394 -8.30 -24.62 7.47
N ILE A 395 -7.78 -24.70 6.25
CA ILE A 395 -6.46 -25.25 5.94
C ILE A 395 -5.69 -24.15 5.22
N ILE A 396 -4.63 -23.66 5.87
CA ILE A 396 -3.74 -22.63 5.36
C ILE A 396 -2.64 -23.35 4.58
N SER A 397 -2.57 -23.04 3.28
CA SER A 397 -1.55 -23.55 2.36
C SER A 397 -0.15 -23.09 2.74
N GLY A 398 0.83 -23.91 2.36
CA GLY A 398 2.25 -23.57 2.41
C GLY A 398 2.80 -23.38 1.00
N ASN A 399 3.82 -22.55 0.88
CA ASN A 399 4.53 -22.26 -0.35
C ASN A 399 5.83 -23.06 -0.42
N GLY A 400 6.10 -23.63 -1.58
CA GLY A 400 7.34 -24.33 -1.91
C GLY A 400 8.14 -23.57 -2.95
N THR A 401 9.45 -23.46 -2.75
CA THR A 401 10.39 -22.95 -3.76
C THR A 401 11.49 -23.98 -4.00
N ILE A 402 11.63 -24.45 -5.24
CA ILE A 402 12.84 -25.14 -5.68
C ILE A 402 13.76 -24.08 -6.29
N ILE A 403 14.94 -23.91 -5.68
CA ILE A 403 15.92 -22.90 -6.07
C ILE A 403 16.85 -23.52 -7.10
N ASP A 404 16.92 -22.93 -8.29
CA ASP A 404 17.86 -23.38 -9.31
C ASP A 404 19.30 -23.04 -8.89
N ASP A 405 20.09 -24.07 -8.57
CA ASP A 405 21.48 -23.93 -8.09
C ASP A 405 22.53 -24.19 -9.16
N ASP A 406 22.09 -24.43 -10.40
CA ASP A 406 22.96 -24.65 -11.53
C ASP A 406 23.56 -23.35 -12.07
N LYS A 407 24.77 -23.50 -12.63
CA LYS A 407 25.46 -22.43 -13.36
C LYS A 407 25.08 -22.51 -14.81
N ASP A 408 25.07 -21.35 -15.47
CA ASP A 408 24.94 -21.33 -16.92
C ASP A 408 26.04 -22.20 -17.54
N ASP A 409 25.61 -23.13 -18.39
CA ASP A 409 26.53 -23.97 -19.14
C ASP A 409 27.37 -23.03 -19.99
N SER A 410 28.68 -23.27 -20.06
CA SER A 410 29.68 -22.39 -20.69
C SER A 410 29.57 -22.23 -22.22
N ASN A 411 28.35 -22.19 -22.75
CA ASN A 411 27.97 -22.07 -24.15
C ASN A 411 26.97 -20.93 -24.40
N ASP A 412 26.78 -19.99 -23.48
CA ASP A 412 26.48 -18.62 -23.92
C ASP A 412 27.79 -18.07 -24.52
N PRO A 413 27.96 -18.01 -25.86
CA PRO A 413 29.08 -17.25 -26.38
C PRO A 413 28.90 -15.84 -25.83
N GLU A 414 29.90 -15.31 -25.11
CA GLU A 414 29.96 -13.89 -24.78
C GLU A 414 29.50 -13.13 -26.02
N ASN A 415 28.30 -12.56 -25.98
CA ASN A 415 27.89 -11.68 -27.05
C ASN A 415 28.97 -10.59 -27.08
N GLU A 416 29.68 -10.46 -28.20
CA GLU A 416 30.93 -9.68 -28.39
C GLU A 416 30.79 -8.17 -28.10
N ASN A 417 29.75 -7.75 -27.38
CA ASN A 417 29.67 -6.46 -26.74
C ASN A 417 30.02 -6.61 -25.25
N SER A 418 31.27 -6.98 -24.96
CA SER A 418 31.84 -6.67 -23.65
C SER A 418 31.62 -5.18 -23.41
N PRO A 419 31.08 -4.75 -22.25
CA PRO A 419 30.91 -3.34 -21.98
C PRO A 419 32.28 -2.63 -22.08
N ILE A 420 32.30 -1.45 -22.70
CA ILE A 420 33.53 -0.66 -22.81
C ILE A 420 33.92 -0.22 -21.39
N ILE A 421 35.03 -0.74 -20.89
CA ILE A 421 35.56 -0.29 -19.59
C ILE A 421 36.40 0.96 -19.83
N ILE A 422 36.04 2.05 -19.16
CA ILE A 422 36.83 3.28 -19.14
C ILE A 422 37.59 3.34 -17.81
N ASP A 423 38.91 3.22 -17.89
CA ASP A 423 39.82 3.45 -16.76
C ASP A 423 39.86 4.95 -16.44
N LEU A 424 38.98 5.38 -15.52
CA LEU A 424 38.88 6.80 -15.13
C LEU A 424 40.03 7.23 -14.23
N ASN A 425 40.70 6.28 -13.58
CA ASN A 425 41.68 6.56 -12.53
C ASN A 425 43.15 6.37 -12.98
N LYS A 426 43.35 5.80 -14.18
CA LYS A 426 44.63 5.55 -14.87
C LYS A 426 45.54 4.53 -14.20
N ASN A 427 44.99 3.58 -13.43
CA ASN A 427 45.77 2.51 -12.79
C ASN A 427 45.74 1.18 -13.55
N GLY A 428 45.03 1.11 -14.68
CA GLY A 428 44.79 -0.12 -15.43
C GLY A 428 43.57 -0.89 -14.93
N ILE A 429 42.98 -1.71 -15.81
CA ILE A 429 41.76 -2.46 -15.50
C ILE A 429 42.09 -3.58 -14.51
N THR A 430 41.52 -3.51 -13.31
CA THR A 430 41.76 -4.48 -12.24
C THR A 430 40.47 -5.24 -11.90
N SER A 431 40.40 -6.53 -12.18
CA SER A 431 39.22 -7.33 -11.83
C SER A 431 39.17 -7.59 -10.33
N THR A 432 38.08 -7.19 -9.69
CA THR A 432 37.80 -7.49 -8.28
C THR A 432 37.21 -8.91 -8.16
N LYS A 433 37.11 -9.45 -6.94
CA LYS A 433 36.40 -10.71 -6.66
C LYS A 433 34.90 -10.43 -6.52
N LEU A 434 34.06 -11.41 -6.87
CA LEU A 434 32.59 -11.40 -6.84
C LEU A 434 32.02 -11.26 -5.42
N ASN A 435 32.24 -10.12 -4.79
CA ASN A 435 31.71 -9.77 -3.47
C ASN A 435 30.80 -8.53 -3.60
N ASN A 436 29.66 -8.78 -4.24
CA ASN A 436 28.35 -8.13 -4.21
C ASN A 436 28.19 -6.72 -3.61
N THR A 437 27.76 -5.78 -4.45
CA THR A 437 26.78 -4.72 -4.07
C THR A 437 25.90 -4.21 -5.23
N THR A 438 26.16 -4.60 -6.49
CA THR A 438 25.47 -4.01 -7.65
C THR A 438 25.12 -5.10 -8.66
N TYR A 439 23.89 -5.04 -9.17
CA TYR A 439 23.37 -5.97 -10.16
C TYR A 439 22.94 -5.20 -11.41
N PHE A 440 23.26 -5.72 -12.59
CA PHE A 440 22.93 -5.11 -13.87
C PHE A 440 22.12 -6.09 -14.72
N ASP A 441 21.12 -5.56 -15.41
CA ASP A 441 20.40 -6.27 -16.46
C ASP A 441 21.03 -5.83 -17.78
N HIS A 442 21.92 -6.68 -18.31
CA HIS A 442 22.77 -6.33 -19.44
C HIS A 442 22.06 -6.44 -20.79
N ASP A 443 20.98 -7.20 -20.87
CA ASP A 443 20.21 -7.50 -22.08
C ASP A 443 18.73 -7.08 -22.00
N ASN A 444 18.37 -6.37 -20.93
CA ASN A 444 17.03 -5.82 -20.67
C ASN A 444 15.94 -6.92 -20.65
N ASN A 445 16.32 -8.10 -20.15
CA ASN A 445 15.43 -9.27 -20.00
C ASN A 445 14.73 -9.32 -18.62
N ASN A 446 14.95 -8.31 -17.77
CA ASN A 446 14.54 -8.20 -16.36
C ASN A 446 15.28 -9.14 -15.39
N PHE A 447 16.32 -9.82 -15.83
CA PHE A 447 17.25 -10.61 -15.01
C PHE A 447 18.47 -9.76 -14.71
N LYS A 448 18.74 -9.52 -13.41
CA LYS A 448 19.87 -8.69 -12.97
C LYS A 448 20.97 -9.58 -12.41
N GLU A 449 22.15 -9.52 -13.00
CA GLU A 449 23.28 -10.35 -12.67
C GLU A 449 24.32 -9.59 -11.84
N ALA A 450 24.96 -10.29 -10.91
CA ALA A 450 26.08 -9.75 -10.17
C ALA A 450 27.34 -9.82 -11.04
N THR A 451 27.90 -8.68 -11.42
CA THR A 451 29.13 -8.64 -12.23
C THR A 451 30.34 -8.23 -11.37
N SER A 452 31.35 -9.12 -11.33
CA SER A 452 32.68 -8.91 -10.73
C SER A 452 33.75 -8.50 -11.76
N TRP A 453 33.80 -7.24 -12.21
CA TRP A 453 34.65 -6.92 -13.37
C TRP A 453 35.66 -5.77 -13.18
N ILE A 454 35.38 -4.71 -12.39
CA ILE A 454 36.29 -3.54 -12.28
C ILE A 454 36.34 -2.91 -10.87
N ASP A 455 37.38 -2.13 -10.58
CA ASP A 455 37.55 -1.38 -9.32
C ASP A 455 36.59 -0.16 -9.28
N LYS A 456 36.30 0.37 -8.09
CA LYS A 456 35.45 1.57 -7.88
C LYS A 456 35.95 2.83 -8.62
N GLY A 457 37.17 2.78 -9.14
CA GLY A 457 37.81 3.87 -9.89
C GLY A 457 37.53 3.81 -11.40
N ASP A 458 36.77 2.83 -11.88
CA ASP A 458 36.48 2.60 -13.30
C ASP A 458 34.96 2.67 -13.57
N ALA A 459 34.57 2.85 -14.83
CA ALA A 459 33.16 2.92 -15.24
C ALA A 459 32.87 2.06 -16.49
N PHE A 460 31.59 1.69 -16.65
CA PHE A 460 31.01 1.08 -17.85
C PHE A 460 30.44 2.13 -18.79
#